data_AF-A0ABD1JIJ6-F1
#
_entry.id   AF-A0ABD1JIJ6-F1
#
_cell.length_a   1.000
_cell.length_b   1.000
_cell.length_c   1.000
_cell.angle_alpha   90.00
_cell.angle_beta   90.00
_cell.angle_gamma   90.00
#
_symmetry.space_group_name_H-M   'P 1'
#
loop_
_entity.id
_entity.type
_entity.pdbx_description
1 polymer ?
#
loop_
_entity_poly.entity_id
_entity_poly.type
_entity_poly.pdbx_seq_one_letter_code
_entity_poly.pdbx_strand_id
1 'polypeptide(L)'
;MRVMLAKLAVLAIVASISDGLVLSKCDVRDHFKAMLKNLPIELDHTELMTVKELIAIATCHFELASGFNTSAVKQLTVPSDVTGGPGLNSAHHGGSSPSEEEDGSSMDSNSSEDMSGLGSGHSTPTRRPVPPKDAWTLNGIFQLPDRVTCDSGLVPSLNICQTDCSNFLDNDVDDDIACIKEILAKMFSLVFQKECLAINYNDYFAGCP
;
A
#
# COMPACT_ATOMS: atom_id res chain seq x y z
N MET A 1 27.55 58.68 -43.48
CA MET A 1 27.64 57.93 -42.21
C MET A 1 26.42 58.24 -41.35
N ARG A 2 25.38 57.40 -41.43
CA ARG A 2 24.18 57.32 -40.57
C ARG A 2 23.71 55.86 -40.71
N VAL A 3 24.23 54.88 -39.96
CA VAL A 3 23.83 54.49 -38.58
C VAL A 3 22.35 54.85 -38.29
N MET A 4 21.45 53.93 -37.95
CA MET A 4 21.58 52.59 -37.35
C MET A 4 20.68 51.52 -37.98
N LEU A 5 20.95 50.27 -37.62
CA LEU A 5 20.14 49.06 -37.84
C LEU A 5 18.68 49.24 -37.37
N ALA A 6 17.73 48.74 -38.16
CA ALA A 6 16.33 48.55 -37.75
C ALA A 6 15.84 47.12 -38.07
N LYS A 7 16.59 46.10 -37.63
CA LYS A 7 16.08 44.73 -37.53
C LYS A 7 15.49 44.50 -36.14
N LEU A 8 14.22 44.83 -35.98
CA LEU A 8 13.40 44.43 -34.84
C LEU A 8 12.33 43.46 -35.33
N ALA A 9 12.74 42.22 -35.57
CA ALA A 9 11.82 41.10 -35.68
C ALA A 9 11.36 40.74 -34.26
N VAL A 10 10.25 41.33 -33.82
CA VAL A 10 9.64 40.98 -32.54
C VAL A 10 8.94 39.63 -32.70
N LEU A 11 9.70 38.56 -32.51
CA LEU A 11 9.16 37.22 -32.23
C LEU A 11 8.54 37.25 -30.83
N ALA A 12 7.31 37.74 -30.76
CA ALA A 12 6.44 37.51 -29.62
C ALA A 12 6.03 36.04 -29.60
N ILE A 13 6.94 35.19 -29.10
CA ILE A 13 6.56 33.88 -28.57
C ILE A 13 5.72 34.21 -27.34
N VAL A 14 4.40 34.25 -27.52
CA VAL A 14 3.46 34.18 -26.40
C VAL A 14 3.59 32.76 -25.87
N ALA A 15 4.55 32.58 -24.96
CA ALA A 15 4.47 31.50 -24.01
C ALA A 15 3.14 31.72 -23.28
N SER A 16 2.20 30.80 -23.44
CA SER A 16 0.99 30.75 -22.62
C SER A 16 1.44 30.44 -21.21
N ILE A 17 1.85 31.47 -20.46
CA ILE A 17 2.07 31.37 -19.03
C ILE A 17 0.68 31.12 -18.46
N SER A 18 0.40 29.87 -18.11
CA SER A 18 -0.74 29.53 -17.29
C SER A 18 -0.45 30.08 -15.89
N ASP A 19 -0.74 31.35 -15.68
CA ASP A 19 -0.50 32.02 -14.41
C ASP A 19 -1.28 31.31 -13.31
N GLY A 20 -0.54 30.77 -12.33
CA GLY A 20 -1.12 30.05 -11.21
C GLY A 20 -1.89 30.96 -10.28
N LEU A 21 -3.12 30.58 -9.95
CA LEU A 21 -3.88 31.19 -8.86
C LEU A 21 -3.40 30.63 -7.52
N VAL A 22 -3.13 31.51 -6.56
CA VAL A 22 -2.93 31.18 -5.14
C VAL A 22 -4.23 31.45 -4.41
N LEU A 23 -4.84 30.40 -3.87
CA LEU A 23 -6.09 30.50 -3.10
C LEU A 23 -5.80 30.73 -1.61
N SER A 24 -6.75 31.30 -0.85
CA SER A 24 -6.65 31.30 0.61
C SER A 24 -7.07 29.95 1.19
N LYS A 25 -6.60 29.66 2.41
CA LYS A 25 -7.04 28.51 3.23
C LYS A 25 -8.57 28.43 3.35
N CYS A 26 -9.25 29.58 3.41
CA CYS A 26 -10.70 29.65 3.54
C CYS A 26 -11.42 29.35 2.21
N ASP A 27 -10.89 29.82 1.08
CA ASP A 27 -11.45 29.51 -0.25
C ASP A 27 -11.32 28.02 -0.55
N VAL A 28 -10.15 27.42 -0.29
CA VAL A 28 -9.91 25.99 -0.48
C VAL A 28 -10.86 25.14 0.38
N ARG A 29 -11.02 25.52 1.66
CA ARG A 29 -11.99 24.91 2.58
C ARG A 29 -13.41 24.92 2.00
N ASP A 30 -13.85 26.03 1.44
CA ASP A 30 -15.24 26.20 1.00
C ASP A 30 -15.51 25.61 -0.39
N HIS A 31 -14.55 25.67 -1.31
CA HIS A 31 -14.59 24.91 -2.55
C HIS A 31 -14.61 23.39 -2.28
N PHE A 32 -13.77 22.90 -1.34
CA PHE A 32 -13.74 21.47 -1.01
C PHE A 32 -15.04 21.00 -0.33
N LYS A 33 -15.60 21.78 0.61
CA LYS A 33 -16.95 21.55 1.16
C LYS A 33 -18.02 21.47 0.06
N ALA A 34 -18.01 22.40 -0.88
CA ALA A 34 -18.99 22.44 -1.97
C ALA A 34 -18.87 21.20 -2.87
N MET A 35 -17.65 20.76 -3.17
CA MET A 35 -17.40 19.53 -3.92
C MET A 35 -17.91 18.29 -3.18
N LEU A 36 -17.59 18.13 -1.88
CA LEU A 36 -18.04 16.99 -1.08
C LEU A 36 -19.57 16.90 -0.96
N LYS A 37 -20.27 18.04 -0.84
CA LYS A 37 -21.74 18.10 -0.84
C LYS A 37 -22.41 17.64 -2.14
N ASN A 38 -21.68 17.67 -3.26
CA ASN A 38 -22.19 17.27 -4.57
C ASN A 38 -21.87 15.80 -4.91
N LEU A 39 -21.19 15.07 -4.01
CA LEU A 39 -20.98 13.64 -4.19
C LEU A 39 -22.30 12.88 -3.94
N PRO A 40 -22.62 11.84 -4.71
CA PRO A 40 -23.81 11.01 -4.51
C PRO A 40 -23.66 10.03 -3.32
N ILE A 41 -22.75 10.33 -2.40
CA ILE A 41 -22.41 9.52 -1.22
C ILE A 41 -22.83 10.35 -0.01
N GLU A 42 -23.73 9.81 0.79
CA GLU A 42 -24.11 10.41 2.07
C GLU A 42 -22.95 10.21 3.05
N LEU A 43 -22.02 11.18 3.07
CA LEU A 43 -20.90 11.25 4.00
C LEU A 43 -21.39 11.70 5.39
N ASP A 44 -22.38 10.99 5.94
CA ASP A 44 -22.74 11.10 7.34
C ASP A 44 -21.76 10.27 8.19
N HIS A 45 -21.68 10.59 9.48
CA HIS A 45 -20.60 10.24 10.39
C HIS A 45 -20.22 8.75 10.41
N THR A 46 -19.25 8.35 9.58
CA THR A 46 -18.56 7.06 9.75
C THR A 46 -17.72 7.09 11.02
N GLU A 47 -17.65 5.98 11.76
CA GLU A 47 -16.75 5.85 12.93
C GLU A 47 -15.26 6.03 12.59
N LEU A 48 -14.92 6.04 11.30
CA LEU A 48 -13.55 6.19 10.80
C LEU A 48 -13.11 7.67 10.73
N MET A 49 -13.97 8.56 10.23
CA MET A 49 -13.67 10.00 10.07
C MET A 49 -14.92 10.82 9.78
N THR A 50 -14.99 12.05 10.31
CA THR A 50 -16.01 13.04 9.94
C THR A 50 -15.59 13.90 8.73
N VAL A 51 -16.58 14.43 8.01
CA VAL A 51 -16.34 15.37 6.89
C VAL A 51 -15.50 16.58 7.31
N LYS A 52 -15.63 17.07 8.55
CA LYS A 52 -14.83 18.19 9.07
C LYS A 52 -13.35 17.81 9.20
N GLU A 53 -13.05 16.65 9.77
CA GLU A 53 -11.66 16.16 9.89
C GLU A 53 -11.05 15.96 8.51
N LEU A 54 -11.77 15.33 7.58
CA LEU A 54 -11.32 15.17 6.19
C LEU A 54 -10.99 16.52 5.53
N ILE A 55 -11.85 17.53 5.69
CA ILE A 55 -11.59 18.88 5.15
C ILE A 55 -10.33 19.50 5.77
N ALA A 56 -10.12 19.36 7.07
CA ALA A 56 -8.95 19.92 7.75
C ALA A 56 -7.65 19.22 7.33
N ILE A 57 -7.63 17.88 7.37
CA ILE A 57 -6.49 17.03 6.98
C ILE A 57 -6.11 17.30 5.52
N ALA A 58 -7.09 17.28 4.60
CA ALA A 58 -6.84 17.51 3.18
C ALA A 58 -6.38 18.95 2.90
N THR A 59 -6.97 19.96 3.55
CA THR A 59 -6.57 21.35 3.33
C THR A 59 -5.15 21.62 3.85
N CYS A 60 -4.76 21.04 4.99
CA CYS A 60 -3.36 21.06 5.42
C CYS A 60 -2.44 20.38 4.41
N HIS A 61 -2.84 19.23 3.87
CA HIS A 61 -2.05 18.56 2.84
C HIS A 61 -1.85 19.45 1.62
N PHE A 62 -2.90 20.13 1.15
CA PHE A 62 -2.79 21.09 0.04
C PHE A 62 -1.89 22.29 0.39
N GLU A 63 -1.91 22.78 1.63
CA GLU A 63 -1.02 23.83 2.11
C GLU A 63 0.45 23.39 2.06
N LEU A 64 0.79 22.25 2.64
CA LEU A 64 2.17 21.72 2.65
C LEU A 64 2.63 21.25 1.26
N ALA A 65 1.72 20.70 0.45
CA ALA A 65 2.02 20.22 -0.89
C ALA A 65 2.26 21.37 -1.88
N SER A 66 1.47 22.44 -1.83
CA SER A 66 1.43 23.47 -2.89
C SER A 66 1.48 24.93 -2.43
N GLY A 67 1.30 25.22 -1.14
CA GLY A 67 1.02 26.57 -0.65
C GLY A 67 -0.28 27.16 -1.23
N PHE A 68 -1.25 26.29 -1.57
CA PHE A 68 -2.47 26.59 -2.32
C PHE A 68 -2.25 27.21 -3.72
N ASN A 69 -1.05 27.07 -4.30
CA ASN A 69 -0.75 27.50 -5.66
C ASN A 69 -1.16 26.42 -6.67
N THR A 70 -2.13 26.74 -7.52
CA THR A 70 -2.69 25.83 -8.56
C THR A 70 -1.70 25.45 -9.67
N SER A 71 -0.54 26.10 -9.75
CA SER A 71 0.55 25.75 -10.68
C SER A 71 1.82 25.25 -9.96
N ALA A 72 1.72 24.84 -8.69
CA ALA A 72 2.84 24.22 -7.98
C ALA A 72 3.24 22.88 -8.61
N VAL A 73 4.51 22.73 -8.96
CA VAL A 73 5.12 21.47 -9.40
C VAL A 73 6.38 21.22 -8.58
N LYS A 74 6.53 20.01 -8.04
CA LYS A 74 7.72 19.57 -7.28
C LYS A 74 8.34 18.36 -7.99
N GLN A 75 9.63 18.45 -8.33
CA GLN A 75 10.39 17.30 -8.83
C GLN A 75 10.99 16.54 -7.65
N LEU A 76 10.61 15.26 -7.50
CA LEU A 76 11.20 14.36 -6.52
C LEU A 76 12.36 13.60 -7.18
N THR A 77 13.56 13.74 -6.63
CA THR A 77 14.71 12.92 -7.03
C THR A 77 14.73 11.66 -6.17
N VAL A 78 14.58 10.49 -6.78
CA VAL A 78 14.71 9.21 -6.08
C VAL A 78 16.20 8.94 -5.81
N PRO A 79 16.64 8.72 -4.55
CA PRO A 79 18.02 8.35 -4.26
C PRO A 79 18.41 7.06 -4.96
N SER A 80 19.56 7.05 -5.64
CA SER A 80 19.94 5.98 -6.59
C SER A 80 20.49 4.70 -5.96
N ASP A 81 20.44 4.54 -4.63
CA ASP A 81 21.07 3.41 -3.92
C ASP A 81 20.23 2.11 -3.91
N VAL A 82 19.10 2.04 -4.60
CA VAL A 82 18.23 0.85 -4.68
C VAL A 82 18.48 0.00 -5.94
N THR A 83 19.69 0.07 -6.52
CA THR A 83 20.16 -0.87 -7.57
C THR A 83 21.35 -1.74 -7.13
N GLY A 84 21.67 -1.75 -5.83
CA GLY A 84 22.75 -2.54 -5.23
C GLY A 84 22.29 -3.86 -4.59
N GLY A 85 21.60 -4.73 -5.33
CA GLY A 85 21.27 -6.07 -4.84
C GLY A 85 22.53 -6.95 -4.70
N PRO A 86 22.77 -7.64 -3.56
CA PRO A 86 23.92 -8.53 -3.43
C PRO A 86 23.87 -9.69 -4.44
N GLY A 87 24.81 -9.70 -5.37
CA GLY A 87 24.97 -10.78 -6.34
C GLY A 87 25.41 -12.07 -5.67
N LEU A 88 24.47 -12.99 -5.43
CA LEU A 88 24.75 -14.37 -5.02
C LEU A 88 25.33 -15.15 -6.21
N ASN A 89 26.64 -15.00 -6.41
CA ASN A 89 27.41 -15.82 -7.34
C ASN A 89 27.32 -17.29 -6.91
N SER A 90 26.78 -18.14 -7.78
CA SER A 90 26.76 -19.59 -7.57
C SER A 90 28.19 -20.16 -7.61
N ALA A 91 28.77 -20.43 -6.44
CA ALA A 91 29.95 -21.27 -6.33
C ALA A 91 29.53 -22.75 -6.34
N HIS A 92 29.80 -23.43 -7.45
CA HIS A 92 29.48 -24.84 -7.66
C HIS A 92 30.62 -25.71 -7.11
N HIS A 93 30.39 -26.45 -6.02
CA HIS A 93 31.29 -27.54 -5.62
C HIS A 93 30.50 -28.70 -5.01
N GLY A 94 30.55 -29.86 -5.67
CA GLY A 94 30.09 -31.12 -5.11
C GLY A 94 31.17 -31.80 -4.26
N GLY A 95 30.73 -32.68 -3.37
CA GLY A 95 31.57 -33.55 -2.54
C GLY A 95 30.72 -34.68 -1.97
N SER A 96 31.25 -35.90 -2.00
CA SER A 96 30.49 -37.14 -1.79
C SER A 96 30.37 -37.57 -0.31
N SER A 97 29.36 -38.41 -0.06
CA SER A 97 29.17 -39.43 1.01
C SER A 97 30.47 -40.04 1.59
N PRO A 98 30.48 -40.63 2.83
CA PRO A 98 29.47 -41.62 3.25
C PRO A 98 29.07 -41.75 4.74
N SER A 99 28.13 -42.68 4.91
CA SER A 99 27.49 -43.33 6.07
C SER A 99 28.32 -43.64 7.33
N GLU A 100 27.63 -43.64 8.48
CA GLU A 100 27.83 -44.59 9.60
C GLU A 100 26.45 -45.07 10.13
N GLU A 101 26.34 -46.35 10.47
CA GLU A 101 25.20 -47.03 11.11
C GLU A 101 25.69 -47.80 12.35
N GLU A 102 24.95 -47.77 13.48
CA GLU A 102 24.84 -48.79 14.56
C GLU A 102 23.51 -48.47 15.29
N ASP A 103 22.54 -49.34 15.63
CA ASP A 103 22.37 -50.77 15.99
C ASP A 103 22.27 -51.06 17.52
N GLY A 104 21.39 -52.02 17.90
CA GLY A 104 21.14 -52.52 19.27
C GLY A 104 19.83 -52.04 19.95
N SER A 105 18.67 -52.73 19.81
CA SER A 105 18.18 -53.88 20.62
C SER A 105 17.80 -53.55 22.09
N SER A 106 16.72 -54.04 22.73
CA SER A 106 15.56 -54.89 22.35
C SER A 106 14.57 -55.04 23.55
N MET A 107 13.42 -55.73 23.36
CA MET A 107 12.44 -56.27 24.35
C MET A 107 11.33 -55.33 24.89
N ASP A 108 10.11 -55.78 25.19
CA ASP A 108 9.15 -56.68 24.49
C ASP A 108 7.80 -56.76 25.27
N SER A 109 6.74 -57.30 24.63
CA SER A 109 5.44 -57.73 25.24
C SER A 109 4.39 -56.65 25.59
N ASN A 110 3.07 -56.81 25.32
CA ASN A 110 2.30 -57.83 24.57
C ASN A 110 0.85 -57.34 24.30
N SER A 111 0.22 -57.81 23.21
CA SER A 111 -1.25 -57.97 22.95
C SER A 111 -2.24 -56.81 23.17
N SER A 112 -3.34 -56.62 22.43
CA SER A 112 -3.86 -57.18 21.15
C SER A 112 -5.17 -56.45 20.80
N GLU A 113 -5.46 -56.18 19.52
CA GLU A 113 -6.75 -56.46 18.83
C GLU A 113 -6.76 -55.89 17.40
N ASP A 114 -7.40 -56.61 16.45
CA ASP A 114 -7.33 -56.38 14.99
C ASP A 114 -8.60 -56.97 14.32
N MET A 115 -9.46 -56.20 13.67
CA MET A 115 -9.48 -55.88 12.21
C MET A 115 -10.65 -54.90 11.96
N SER A 116 -10.72 -54.01 10.96
CA SER A 116 -9.79 -53.59 9.88
C SER A 116 -10.32 -52.28 9.24
N GLY A 117 -9.60 -51.66 8.29
CA GLY A 117 -10.12 -50.50 7.55
C GLY A 117 -9.09 -49.81 6.63
N LEU A 118 -8.68 -50.47 5.53
CA LEU A 118 -7.64 -49.93 4.64
C LEU A 118 -8.10 -48.67 3.90
N GLY A 119 -7.31 -47.59 4.09
CA GLY A 119 -7.39 -46.35 3.33
C GLY A 119 -6.04 -45.67 3.27
N SER A 120 -5.00 -46.38 2.80
CA SER A 120 -3.63 -45.85 2.71
C SER A 120 -3.48 -44.86 1.56
N GLY A 121 -4.04 -43.66 1.75
CA GLY A 121 -3.71 -42.50 0.95
C GLY A 121 -2.32 -42.01 1.34
N HIS A 122 -1.30 -42.39 0.58
CA HIS A 122 -0.02 -41.70 0.61
C HIS A 122 -0.23 -40.28 0.06
N SER A 123 -0.64 -39.37 0.94
CA SER A 123 -0.77 -37.95 0.64
C SER A 123 0.61 -37.36 0.38
N THR A 124 1.10 -37.56 -0.84
CA THR A 124 2.13 -36.71 -1.43
C THR A 124 1.72 -35.26 -1.13
N PRO A 125 2.59 -34.43 -0.52
CA PRO A 125 2.27 -33.03 -0.32
C PRO A 125 1.98 -32.42 -1.69
N THR A 126 0.70 -32.14 -1.96
CA THR A 126 0.25 -31.56 -3.21
C THR A 126 0.75 -30.13 -3.24
N ARG A 127 1.98 -29.98 -3.74
CA ARG A 127 2.69 -28.70 -3.85
C ARG A 127 1.77 -27.75 -4.58
N ARG A 128 1.19 -26.78 -3.85
CA ARG A 128 0.21 -25.83 -4.41
C ARG A 128 0.84 -25.23 -5.67
N PRO A 129 0.15 -25.21 -6.82
CA PRO A 129 0.68 -24.58 -8.02
C PRO A 129 1.04 -23.13 -7.69
N VAL A 130 2.32 -22.78 -7.81
CA VAL A 130 2.77 -21.40 -7.57
C VAL A 130 2.15 -20.54 -8.67
N PRO A 131 1.33 -19.53 -8.33
CA PRO A 131 0.69 -18.70 -9.34
C PRO A 131 1.74 -17.89 -10.14
N PRO A 132 1.44 -17.49 -11.38
CA PRO A 132 2.31 -16.62 -12.16
C PRO A 132 2.75 -15.37 -11.38
N LYS A 133 3.95 -14.85 -11.66
CA LYS A 133 4.51 -13.69 -10.95
C LYS A 133 3.66 -12.41 -11.04
N ASP A 134 2.76 -12.34 -12.00
CA ASP A 134 1.86 -11.21 -12.25
C ASP A 134 0.39 -11.53 -11.91
N ALA A 135 0.09 -12.76 -11.46
CA ALA A 135 -1.25 -13.17 -11.04
C ALA A 135 -1.49 -12.81 -9.56
N TRP A 136 -2.66 -12.25 -9.26
CA TRP A 136 -3.07 -11.83 -7.91
C TRP A 136 -4.10 -12.81 -7.37
N THR A 137 -3.92 -13.28 -6.14
CA THR A 137 -4.90 -14.15 -5.46
C THR A 137 -5.74 -13.28 -4.53
N LEU A 138 -7.07 -13.34 -4.66
CA LEU A 138 -7.99 -12.61 -3.79
C LEU A 138 -8.53 -13.56 -2.72
N ASN A 139 -8.44 -13.16 -1.45
CA ASN A 139 -8.77 -13.99 -0.29
C ASN A 139 -10.00 -13.45 0.45
N GLY A 140 -10.81 -14.33 1.01
CA GLY A 140 -11.88 -13.96 1.94
C GLY A 140 -13.07 -13.21 1.36
N ILE A 141 -13.96 -12.82 2.28
CA ILE A 141 -15.22 -12.13 1.98
C ILE A 141 -15.00 -10.75 1.36
N PHE A 142 -13.90 -10.08 1.70
CA PHE A 142 -13.52 -8.77 1.14
C PHE A 142 -12.57 -8.86 -0.07
N GLN A 143 -12.26 -10.06 -0.56
CA GLN A 143 -11.42 -10.29 -1.75
C GLN A 143 -10.04 -9.59 -1.65
N LEU A 144 -9.39 -9.78 -0.50
CA LEU A 144 -8.13 -9.14 -0.12
C LEU A 144 -6.94 -9.70 -0.94
N PRO A 145 -6.19 -8.87 -1.69
CA PRO A 145 -5.13 -9.34 -2.58
C PRO A 145 -3.82 -9.75 -1.87
N ASP A 146 -3.41 -11.00 -2.10
CA ASP A 146 -2.23 -11.67 -1.53
C ASP A 146 -0.88 -10.94 -1.70
N ARG A 147 -0.75 -10.06 -2.70
CA ARG A 147 0.46 -9.25 -2.93
C ARG A 147 0.55 -7.99 -2.09
N VAL A 148 -0.55 -7.62 -1.43
CA VAL A 148 -0.67 -6.35 -0.72
C VAL A 148 -1.02 -6.57 0.75
N THR A 149 -1.96 -7.47 1.05
CA THR A 149 -2.62 -7.51 2.36
C THR A 149 -1.99 -8.51 3.34
N CYS A 150 -1.73 -9.74 2.90
CA CYS A 150 -1.23 -10.87 3.70
C CYS A 150 0.00 -11.52 3.05
N ASP A 151 0.64 -12.48 3.73
CA ASP A 151 1.63 -13.38 3.12
C ASP A 151 0.97 -14.74 2.78
N SER A 152 1.24 -15.26 1.59
CA SER A 152 0.78 -16.59 1.15
C SER A 152 1.90 -17.65 1.16
N GLY A 153 3.15 -17.25 1.38
CA GLY A 153 4.34 -18.07 1.20
C GLY A 153 4.64 -18.47 -0.25
N LEU A 154 3.80 -18.08 -1.23
CA LEU A 154 3.92 -18.48 -2.64
C LEU A 154 4.54 -17.38 -3.53
N VAL A 155 4.27 -16.10 -3.23
CA VAL A 155 4.73 -14.94 -3.99
C VAL A 155 5.10 -13.79 -3.05
N PRO A 156 6.04 -12.89 -3.43
CA PRO A 156 6.36 -11.72 -2.61
C PRO A 156 5.14 -10.82 -2.40
N SER A 157 4.97 -10.35 -1.17
CA SER A 157 3.87 -9.47 -0.74
C SER A 157 4.40 -8.26 0.04
N LEU A 158 3.63 -7.17 0.03
CA LEU A 158 3.81 -6.05 0.97
C LEU A 158 3.35 -6.39 2.40
N ASN A 159 2.49 -7.42 2.56
CA ASN A 159 1.90 -7.87 3.82
C ASN A 159 1.49 -6.72 4.76
N ILE A 160 0.67 -5.80 4.24
CA ILE A 160 0.21 -4.58 4.95
C ILE A 160 -0.44 -4.90 6.30
N CYS A 161 -1.15 -6.03 6.39
CA CYS A 161 -1.90 -6.46 7.57
C CYS A 161 -1.12 -7.45 8.46
N GLN A 162 0.14 -7.76 8.12
CA GLN A 162 1.08 -8.57 8.91
C GLN A 162 0.52 -9.95 9.34
N THR A 163 -0.16 -10.63 8.41
CA THR A 163 -0.90 -11.88 8.67
C THR A 163 -0.73 -12.89 7.52
N ASP A 164 -1.00 -14.16 7.78
CA ASP A 164 -1.04 -15.21 6.76
C ASP A 164 -2.37 -15.17 6.00
N CYS A 165 -2.35 -15.39 4.67
CA CYS A 165 -3.55 -15.35 3.83
C CYS A 165 -4.57 -16.47 4.13
N SER A 166 -4.21 -17.46 4.96
CA SER A 166 -5.18 -18.42 5.51
C SER A 166 -6.14 -17.80 6.52
N ASN A 167 -5.71 -16.69 7.16
CA ASN A 167 -6.46 -15.83 8.08
C ASN A 167 -7.88 -15.56 7.56
N PHE A 168 -7.86 -14.82 6.46
CA PHE A 168 -8.99 -14.39 5.64
C PHE A 168 -9.78 -15.52 4.95
N LEU A 169 -9.58 -16.79 5.29
CA LEU A 169 -10.26 -17.92 4.65
C LEU A 169 -10.99 -18.83 5.65
N ASP A 170 -11.05 -18.46 6.94
CA ASP A 170 -11.82 -19.19 7.93
C ASP A 170 -13.25 -18.63 8.12
N ASN A 171 -13.84 -18.71 9.33
CA ASN A 171 -15.21 -18.26 9.62
C ASN A 171 -15.25 -17.12 10.66
N ASP A 172 -14.12 -16.75 11.26
CA ASP A 172 -13.93 -15.46 11.91
C ASP A 172 -13.76 -14.41 10.80
N VAL A 173 -14.18 -13.17 11.08
CA VAL A 173 -14.05 -12.03 10.16
C VAL A 173 -13.42 -10.82 10.85
N ASP A 174 -13.04 -10.92 12.13
CA ASP A 174 -12.47 -9.82 12.88
C ASP A 174 -11.07 -9.44 12.36
N ASP A 175 -10.28 -10.40 11.85
CA ASP A 175 -8.96 -10.14 11.24
C ASP A 175 -9.07 -9.56 9.82
N ASP A 176 -10.01 -10.06 9.01
CA ASP A 176 -10.45 -9.49 7.74
C ASP A 176 -10.84 -8.00 7.90
N ILE A 177 -11.69 -7.70 8.90
CA ILE A 177 -12.13 -6.33 9.24
C ILE A 177 -10.96 -5.49 9.77
N ALA A 178 -10.09 -6.05 10.61
CA ALA A 178 -8.89 -5.36 11.08
C ALA A 178 -7.94 -5.03 9.93
N CYS A 179 -7.80 -5.91 8.95
CA CYS A 179 -6.99 -5.67 7.76
C CYS A 179 -7.55 -4.53 6.90
N ILE A 180 -8.88 -4.45 6.69
CA ILE A 180 -9.52 -3.30 6.03
C ILE A 180 -9.21 -1.98 6.77
N LYS A 181 -9.27 -1.98 8.12
CA LYS A 181 -8.93 -0.79 8.93
C LYS A 181 -7.46 -0.39 8.75
N GLU A 182 -6.53 -1.35 8.74
CA GLU A 182 -5.11 -1.10 8.53
C GLU A 182 -4.80 -0.59 7.11
N ILE A 183 -5.43 -1.17 6.08
CA ILE A 183 -5.33 -0.70 4.70
C ILE A 183 -5.77 0.77 4.61
N LEU A 184 -6.92 1.12 5.19
CA LEU A 184 -7.41 2.49 5.21
C LEU A 184 -6.45 3.43 5.95
N ALA A 185 -5.96 3.04 7.13
CA ALA A 185 -5.00 3.84 7.90
C ALA A 185 -3.67 4.08 7.14
N LYS A 186 -3.13 3.05 6.47
CA LYS A 186 -1.94 3.19 5.62
C LYS A 186 -2.23 4.03 4.38
N MET A 187 -3.38 3.88 3.72
CA MET A 187 -3.78 4.72 2.57
C MET A 187 -3.83 6.21 2.97
N PHE A 188 -4.48 6.53 4.10
CA PHE A 188 -4.50 7.90 4.63
C PHE A 188 -3.09 8.43 4.91
N SER A 189 -2.21 7.61 5.49
CA SER A 189 -0.83 7.98 5.82
C SER A 189 0.11 8.11 4.60
N LEU A 190 -0.27 7.52 3.45
CA LEU A 190 0.45 7.66 2.17
C LEU A 190 -0.02 8.88 1.38
N VAL A 191 -1.29 9.25 1.48
CA VAL A 191 -1.88 10.40 0.78
C VAL A 191 -1.59 11.70 1.52
N PHE A 192 -1.82 11.74 2.83
CA PHE A 192 -1.69 12.95 3.65
C PHE A 192 -0.39 12.93 4.46
N GLN A 193 0.28 14.07 4.59
CA GLN A 193 1.48 14.16 5.42
C GLN A 193 1.09 13.93 6.89
N LYS A 194 1.99 13.29 7.64
CA LYS A 194 1.75 12.86 9.03
C LYS A 194 1.37 14.02 9.95
N GLU A 195 1.91 15.20 9.70
CA GLU A 195 1.65 16.45 10.43
C GLU A 195 0.19 16.91 10.28
N CYS A 196 -0.46 16.59 9.15
CA CYS A 196 -1.85 16.97 8.89
C CYS A 196 -2.88 16.04 9.56
N LEU A 197 -2.52 14.79 9.85
CA LEU A 197 -3.44 13.78 10.38
C LEU A 197 -4.01 14.09 11.78
N ALA A 198 -3.33 14.95 12.55
CA ALA A 198 -3.71 15.31 13.91
C ALA A 198 -4.36 16.71 14.04
N ILE A 199 -4.80 17.30 12.94
CA ILE A 199 -5.30 18.69 12.92
C ILE A 199 -6.76 18.79 13.36
N ASN A 200 -7.02 19.70 14.30
CA ASN A 200 -8.37 20.10 14.66
C ASN A 200 -8.96 21.09 13.63
N TYR A 201 -10.15 20.77 13.10
CA TYR A 201 -10.85 21.60 12.12
C TYR A 201 -11.12 23.03 12.62
N ASN A 202 -11.57 23.22 13.86
CA ASN A 202 -11.96 24.54 14.36
C ASN A 202 -10.74 25.44 14.53
N ASP A 203 -9.65 24.92 15.10
CA ASP A 203 -8.42 25.67 15.35
C ASP A 203 -7.71 26.00 14.03
N TYR A 204 -7.65 25.03 13.10
CA TYR A 204 -6.99 25.23 11.81
C TYR A 204 -7.72 26.24 10.91
N PHE A 205 -9.05 26.31 10.99
CA PHE A 205 -9.84 27.32 10.27
C PHE A 205 -10.23 28.53 11.13
N ALA A 206 -9.57 28.76 12.27
CA ALA A 206 -9.75 29.97 13.06
C ALA A 206 -9.47 31.22 12.20
N GLY A 207 -10.40 32.18 12.24
CA GLY A 207 -10.33 33.41 11.45
C GLY A 207 -10.88 33.29 10.01
N CYS A 208 -11.23 32.10 9.52
CA CYS A 208 -12.07 31.99 8.33
C CYS A 208 -13.54 32.30 8.67
N PRO A 209 -14.31 32.94 7.76
CA PRO A 209 -15.74 33.20 7.94
C PRO A 209 -16.61 31.93 7.94
#